data_AF-A0A7S1GRT3-F1
#
_entry.id   AF-A0A7S1GRT3-F1
#
_cell.length_a   1.000
_cell.length_b   1.000
_cell.length_c   1.000
_cell.angle_alpha   90.00
_cell.angle_beta   90.00
_cell.angle_gamma   90.00
#
_symmetry.space_group_name_H-M   'P 1'
#
loop_
_entity.id
_entity.type
_entity.pdbx_description
1 polymer ?
#
loop_
_entity_poly.entity_id
_entity_poly.type
_entity_poly.pdbx_seq_one_letter_code
_entity_poly.pdbx_strand_id
1 'polypeptide(L)'
;KSNGAPPTGDYNSTGRGYPDVAALGHSYYIELSGEAMAVDGTSCSSPVFAGVVGLLAAKKGGPLGHVAPLLYKIYEKDNSAFTDITSGNNFCTETTCDCTDGYTAVKGWDAASGLGTPVFPKMVSAMQAILAARK
;
A
#
# COMPACT_ATOMS: atom_id res chain seq x y z
N LYS A 1 -13.52 -9.90 8.34
CA LYS A 1 -12.39 -10.86 8.32
C LYS A 1 -11.30 -10.24 9.17
N SER A 2 -11.16 -10.66 10.43
CA SER A 2 -10.39 -10.00 11.49
C SER A 2 -9.15 -10.81 11.89
N ASN A 3 -8.37 -11.26 10.90
CA ASN A 3 -7.06 -11.80 11.21
C ASN A 3 -6.12 -10.61 11.35
N GLY A 4 -5.60 -10.37 12.57
CA GLY A 4 -4.68 -9.28 12.85
C GLY A 4 -5.31 -7.92 13.14
N ALA A 5 -6.56 -7.88 13.64
CA ALA A 5 -7.18 -6.66 14.14
C ALA A 5 -7.03 -6.53 15.68
N PRO A 6 -7.01 -5.30 16.23
CA PRO A 6 -7.05 -5.07 17.68
C PRO A 6 -8.39 -5.53 18.28
N PRO A 7 -8.55 -5.50 19.62
CA PRO A 7 -9.79 -5.89 20.30
C PRO A 7 -11.06 -5.30 19.68
N THR A 8 -12.14 -6.07 19.73
CA THR A 8 -13.44 -5.63 19.20
C THR A 8 -13.95 -4.47 20.04
N GLY A 9 -14.14 -3.30 19.41
CA GLY A 9 -14.50 -2.05 20.09
C GLY A 9 -13.54 -0.91 19.76
N ASP A 10 -12.28 -1.24 19.44
CA ASP A 10 -11.24 -0.24 19.14
C ASP A 10 -11.27 0.23 17.68
N TYR A 11 -12.11 -0.39 16.85
CA TYR A 11 -12.25 -0.04 15.44
C TYR A 11 -13.67 -0.28 14.91
N ASN A 12 -14.03 0.47 13.87
CA ASN A 12 -15.27 0.25 13.13
C ASN A 12 -15.06 -0.81 12.04
N SER A 13 -15.54 -2.02 12.29
CA SER A 13 -15.40 -3.18 11.39
C SER A 13 -16.19 -3.07 10.08
N THR A 14 -17.11 -2.11 9.98
CA THR A 14 -17.91 -1.85 8.76
C THR A 14 -17.40 -0.65 7.95
N GLY A 15 -16.39 0.07 8.48
CA GLY A 15 -15.78 1.20 7.80
C GLY A 15 -14.87 0.79 6.63
N ARG A 16 -14.42 1.78 5.85
CA ARG A 16 -13.39 1.59 4.83
C ARG A 16 -12.05 1.33 5.50
N GLY A 17 -11.54 0.12 5.39
CA GLY A 17 -10.21 -0.24 5.89
C GLY A 17 -9.10 0.34 5.01
N TYR A 18 -8.01 0.81 5.62
CA TYR A 18 -6.83 1.39 4.95
C TYR A 18 -5.56 0.84 5.62
N PRO A 19 -4.39 0.90 4.96
CA PRO A 19 -4.11 1.46 3.62
C PRO A 19 -4.57 0.56 2.46
N ASP A 20 -4.50 1.06 1.22
CA ASP A 20 -4.68 0.21 0.02
C ASP A 20 -3.40 -0.54 -0.34
N VAL A 21 -2.25 0.10 -0.18
CA VAL A 21 -0.92 -0.41 -0.55
C VAL A 21 0.12 0.09 0.45
N ALA A 22 1.27 -0.56 0.48
CA ALA A 22 2.46 -0.10 1.18
C ALA A 22 3.60 0.18 0.20
N ALA A 23 4.58 0.98 0.62
CA ALA A 23 5.87 1.10 -0.03
C ALA A 23 6.94 1.36 1.03
N LEU A 24 8.21 1.28 0.66
CA LEU A 24 9.29 1.64 1.58
C LEU A 24 9.08 3.07 2.11
N GLY A 25 9.38 3.27 3.38
CA GLY A 25 9.24 4.56 4.06
C GLY A 25 10.30 4.76 5.13
N HIS A 26 11.46 4.14 4.99
CA HIS A 26 12.54 4.22 5.97
C HIS A 26 13.88 4.47 5.27
N SER A 27 14.71 5.31 5.88
CA SER A 27 16.06 5.68 5.43
C SER A 27 16.12 6.18 3.99
N TYR A 28 15.14 7.01 3.59
CA TYR A 28 15.18 7.69 2.30
C TYR A 28 16.19 8.82 2.34
N TYR A 29 17.17 8.77 1.45
CA TYR A 29 18.11 9.88 1.27
C TYR A 29 17.46 11.02 0.50
N ILE A 30 17.47 12.21 1.08
CA ILE A 30 17.00 13.44 0.45
C ILE A 30 18.05 14.53 0.57
N GLU A 31 17.91 15.56 -0.26
CA GLU A 31 18.60 16.83 -0.08
C GLU A 31 17.56 17.89 0.33
N LEU A 32 17.77 18.49 1.50
CA LEU A 32 16.92 19.55 2.02
C LEU A 32 17.77 20.78 2.32
N SER A 33 17.49 21.88 1.64
CA SER A 33 18.24 23.14 1.81
C SER A 33 19.75 23.00 1.59
N GLY A 34 20.17 22.12 0.67
CA GLY A 34 21.58 21.84 0.37
C GLY A 34 22.26 20.85 1.32
N GLU A 35 21.52 20.29 2.29
CA GLU A 35 22.02 19.27 3.21
C GLU A 35 21.46 17.89 2.88
N ALA A 36 22.36 16.92 2.83
CA ALA A 36 22.07 15.52 2.70
C ALA A 36 21.56 14.94 4.02
N MET A 37 20.37 14.33 4.01
CA MET A 37 19.82 13.69 5.21
C MET A 37 18.99 12.45 4.87
N ALA A 38 18.85 11.55 5.86
CA ALA A 38 17.93 10.43 5.80
C ALA A 38 16.60 10.80 6.46
N VAL A 39 15.49 10.42 5.84
CA VAL A 39 14.14 10.64 6.35
C VAL A 39 13.31 9.35 6.30
N ASP A 40 12.29 9.31 7.17
CA ASP A 40 11.36 8.21 7.34
C ASP A 40 9.91 8.67 7.11
N GLY A 41 8.99 7.71 7.13
CA GLY A 41 7.56 7.92 7.16
C GLY A 41 6.84 7.54 5.87
N THR A 42 5.52 7.38 5.98
CA THR A 42 4.60 7.16 4.85
C THR A 42 4.57 8.34 3.88
N SER A 43 5.08 9.51 4.29
CA SER A 43 5.40 10.65 3.43
C SER A 43 6.42 10.31 2.33
N CYS A 44 7.33 9.37 2.57
CA CYS A 44 8.26 8.85 1.55
C CYS A 44 7.58 7.78 0.67
N SER A 45 6.74 6.94 1.28
CA SER A 45 5.99 5.89 0.56
C SER A 45 4.99 6.45 -0.45
N SER A 46 4.34 7.57 -0.11
CA SER A 46 3.32 8.22 -0.94
C SER A 46 3.82 8.65 -2.33
N PRO A 47 4.91 9.44 -2.46
CA PRO A 47 5.46 9.81 -3.77
C PRO A 47 6.08 8.64 -4.53
N VAL A 48 6.62 7.62 -3.83
CA VAL A 48 7.09 6.39 -4.48
C VAL A 48 5.92 5.69 -5.19
N PHE A 49 4.79 5.52 -4.50
CA PHE A 49 3.61 4.94 -5.10
C PHE A 49 3.03 5.84 -6.21
N ALA A 50 3.03 7.16 -6.04
CA ALA A 50 2.61 8.10 -7.09
C ALA A 50 3.45 7.93 -8.37
N GLY A 51 4.76 7.72 -8.25
CA GLY A 51 5.64 7.40 -9.38
C GLY A 51 5.24 6.11 -10.09
N VAL A 52 4.95 5.04 -9.34
CA VAL A 52 4.44 3.77 -9.90
C VAL A 52 3.13 3.97 -10.66
N VAL A 53 2.18 4.73 -10.10
CA VAL A 53 0.91 5.06 -10.77
C VAL A 53 1.14 5.88 -12.04
N GLY A 54 2.07 6.83 -12.03
CA GLY A 54 2.47 7.59 -13.21
C GLY A 54 3.02 6.70 -14.33
N LEU A 55 3.88 5.73 -13.98
CA LEU A 55 4.41 4.75 -14.92
C LEU A 55 3.31 3.83 -15.47
N LEU A 56 2.34 3.42 -14.65
CA LEU A 56 1.18 2.64 -15.10
C LEU A 56 0.31 3.44 -16.07
N ALA A 57 0.05 4.72 -15.78
CA ALA A 57 -0.69 5.62 -16.67
C ALA A 57 0.02 5.75 -18.02
N ALA A 58 1.35 5.90 -18.03
CA ALA A 58 2.14 5.91 -19.25
C ALA A 58 2.01 4.59 -20.03
N LYS A 59 2.03 3.44 -19.35
CA LYS A 59 1.83 2.12 -19.99
C LYS A 59 0.43 1.90 -20.53
N LYS A 60 -0.60 2.48 -19.91
CA LYS A 60 -1.97 2.50 -20.43
C LYS A 60 -2.12 3.45 -21.63
N GLY A 61 -1.28 4.48 -21.74
CA GLY A 61 -1.39 5.54 -22.74
C GLY A 61 -2.33 6.67 -22.35
N GLY A 62 -2.57 6.88 -21.05
CA GLY A 62 -3.46 7.93 -20.56
C GLY A 62 -3.78 7.83 -19.07
N PRO A 63 -4.54 8.79 -18.52
CA PRO A 63 -4.84 8.85 -17.09
C PRO A 63 -5.57 7.58 -16.61
N LEU A 64 -5.27 7.17 -15.37
CA LEU A 64 -5.94 6.04 -14.72
C LEU A 64 -7.25 6.46 -14.02
N GLY A 65 -7.38 7.74 -13.67
CA GLY A 65 -8.51 8.25 -12.88
C GLY A 65 -8.39 7.82 -11.42
N HIS A 66 -9.52 7.53 -10.77
CA HIS A 66 -9.52 7.00 -9.40
C HIS A 66 -8.92 5.59 -9.39
N VAL A 67 -7.71 5.47 -8.84
CA VAL A 67 -6.87 4.27 -8.93
C VAL A 67 -7.29 3.14 -8.00
N ALA A 68 -7.94 3.42 -6.86
CA ALA A 68 -8.22 2.38 -5.86
C ALA A 68 -8.99 1.17 -6.44
N PRO A 69 -10.11 1.31 -7.18
CA PRO A 69 -10.79 0.16 -7.78
C PRO A 69 -9.93 -0.64 -8.77
N LEU A 70 -8.97 0.01 -9.44
CA LEU A 70 -8.06 -0.68 -10.35
C LEU A 70 -7.05 -1.54 -9.59
N LEU A 71 -6.55 -1.09 -8.43
CA LEU A 71 -5.59 -1.85 -7.61
C LEU A 71 -6.18 -3.19 -7.16
N TYR A 72 -7.41 -3.17 -6.64
CA TYR A 72 -8.09 -4.39 -6.20
C TYR A 72 -8.38 -5.32 -7.39
N LYS A 73 -8.76 -4.79 -8.57
CA LYS A 73 -8.91 -5.61 -9.80
C LYS A 73 -7.58 -6.21 -10.25
N ILE A 74 -6.47 -5.48 -10.16
CA ILE A 74 -5.13 -5.99 -10.44
C ILE A 74 -4.80 -7.14 -9.48
N TYR A 75 -5.05 -6.96 -8.19
CA TYR A 75 -4.82 -7.99 -7.17
C TYR A 75 -5.67 -9.25 -7.40
N GLU A 76 -6.96 -9.08 -7.73
CA GLU A 76 -7.85 -10.20 -8.09
C GLU A 76 -7.37 -10.93 -9.34
N LYS A 77 -6.79 -10.21 -10.32
CA LYS A 77 -6.28 -10.77 -11.55
C LYS A 77 -4.96 -11.52 -11.35
N ASP A 78 -4.06 -10.95 -10.56
CA ASP A 78 -2.77 -11.51 -10.19
C ASP A 78 -2.34 -10.94 -8.84
N ASN A 79 -2.53 -11.72 -7.77
CA ASN A 79 -2.16 -11.29 -6.42
C ASN A 79 -0.66 -11.03 -6.28
N SER A 80 0.16 -11.64 -7.13
CA SER A 80 1.61 -11.50 -7.12
C SER A 80 2.07 -10.17 -7.72
N ALA A 81 1.14 -9.37 -8.27
CA ALA A 81 1.34 -7.96 -8.61
C ALA A 81 1.62 -7.07 -7.39
N PHE A 82 1.46 -7.63 -6.19
CA PHE A 82 1.91 -7.04 -4.94
C PHE A 82 2.73 -8.07 -4.15
N THR A 83 3.77 -7.61 -3.46
CA THR A 83 4.49 -8.43 -2.48
C THR A 83 3.71 -8.35 -1.17
N ASP A 84 3.07 -9.46 -0.81
CA ASP A 84 2.27 -9.62 0.41
C ASP A 84 3.17 -9.51 1.66
N ILE A 85 2.84 -8.59 2.57
CA ILE A 85 3.57 -8.40 3.82
C ILE A 85 2.82 -9.16 4.90
N THR A 86 3.46 -10.16 5.49
CA THR A 86 2.79 -11.11 6.41
C THR A 86 3.38 -11.12 7.82
N SER A 87 4.31 -10.19 8.09
CA SER A 87 4.99 -10.06 9.37
C SER A 87 5.22 -8.59 9.70
N GLY A 88 4.99 -8.23 10.96
CA GLY A 88 5.05 -6.86 11.47
C GLY A 88 3.69 -6.37 11.97
N ASN A 89 3.65 -5.14 12.46
CA ASN A 89 2.45 -4.49 12.96
C ASN A 89 2.56 -2.96 12.86
N ASN A 90 1.46 -2.26 13.11
CA ASN A 90 1.40 -0.80 13.21
C ASN A 90 1.00 -0.34 14.63
N PHE A 91 1.51 -1.01 15.66
CA PHE A 91 1.22 -0.64 17.05
C PHE A 91 1.75 0.76 17.35
N CYS A 92 1.17 1.44 18.33
CA CYS A 92 1.69 2.73 18.79
C CYS A 92 3.16 2.61 19.19
N THR A 93 3.95 3.57 18.70
CA THR A 93 5.34 3.73 19.12
C THR A 93 5.59 5.07 19.82
N GLU A 94 4.56 5.91 19.97
CA GLU A 94 4.69 7.21 20.64
C GLU A 94 4.72 7.04 22.16
N THR A 95 5.71 7.65 22.81
CA THR A 95 5.95 7.54 24.27
C THR A 95 4.78 8.00 25.13
N THR A 96 3.90 8.86 24.60
CA THR A 96 2.69 9.35 25.29
C THR A 96 1.48 8.46 25.09
N CYS A 97 1.60 7.44 24.24
CA CYS A 97 0.51 6.60 23.80
C CYS A 97 0.66 5.22 24.44
N ASP A 98 -0.12 4.95 25.49
CA ASP A 98 -0.16 3.66 26.19
C ASP A 98 -1.00 2.62 25.40
N CYS A 99 -0.73 2.51 24.09
CA CYS A 99 -1.36 1.52 23.21
C CYS A 99 -0.36 0.39 22.96
N THR A 100 -0.66 -0.77 23.52
CA THR A 100 0.08 -2.01 23.24
C THR A 100 -0.49 -2.77 22.03
N ASP A 101 -1.58 -2.26 21.46
CA ASP A 101 -2.36 -2.90 20.41
C ASP A 101 -2.36 -2.10 19.09
N GLY A 102 -2.72 -2.79 18.02
CA GLY A 102 -2.91 -2.25 16.68
C GLY A 102 -3.17 -3.39 15.70
N TYR A 103 -2.94 -3.16 14.41
CA TYR A 103 -3.10 -4.17 13.38
C TYR A 103 -1.79 -4.91 13.12
N THR A 104 -1.87 -6.22 12.97
CA THR A 104 -0.74 -7.06 12.56
C THR A 104 -0.85 -7.40 11.09
N ALA A 105 0.29 -7.44 10.40
CA ALA A 105 0.36 -7.90 9.03
C ALA A 105 -0.01 -9.39 8.94
N VAL A 106 -0.83 -9.76 7.95
CA VAL A 106 -1.29 -11.14 7.74
C VAL A 106 -1.36 -11.45 6.26
N LYS A 107 -1.59 -12.72 5.90
CA LYS A 107 -1.75 -13.10 4.49
C LYS A 107 -2.92 -12.36 3.83
N GLY A 108 -2.65 -11.67 2.72
CA GLY A 108 -3.64 -10.96 1.92
C GLY A 108 -3.76 -9.49 2.30
N TRP A 109 -4.95 -8.90 2.11
CA TRP A 109 -5.14 -7.51 2.56
C TRP A 109 -5.20 -7.41 4.07
N ASP A 110 -4.42 -6.50 4.65
CA ASP A 110 -4.47 -6.14 6.07
C ASP A 110 -4.37 -4.63 6.29
N ALA A 111 -4.73 -4.16 7.49
CA ALA A 111 -4.72 -2.74 7.83
C ALA A 111 -3.34 -2.22 8.28
N ALA A 112 -2.29 -3.05 8.23
CA ALA A 112 -0.92 -2.62 8.46
C ALA A 112 -0.21 -2.26 7.14
N SER A 113 -0.53 -2.94 6.04
CA SER A 113 0.21 -2.87 4.76
C SER A 113 -0.66 -2.91 3.50
N GLY A 114 -1.98 -3.06 3.64
CA GLY A 114 -2.91 -3.09 2.53
C GLY A 114 -2.73 -4.34 1.67
N LEU A 115 -2.72 -4.18 0.34
CA LEU A 115 -2.41 -5.26 -0.59
C LEU A 115 -0.92 -5.65 -0.60
N GLY A 116 -0.07 -4.93 0.13
CA GLY A 116 1.38 -5.07 0.12
C GLY A 116 2.09 -4.08 -0.82
N THR A 117 3.33 -4.40 -1.21
CA THR A 117 4.16 -3.48 -2.01
C THR A 117 4.03 -3.73 -3.52
N PRO A 118 3.89 -2.68 -4.36
CA PRO A 118 3.73 -2.84 -5.81
C PRO A 118 4.87 -3.60 -6.50
N VAL A 119 4.53 -4.59 -7.33
CA VAL A 119 5.45 -5.26 -8.26
C VAL A 119 5.14 -4.79 -9.68
N PHE A 120 5.77 -3.68 -10.08
CA PHE A 120 5.40 -2.92 -11.28
C PHE A 120 5.23 -3.75 -12.57
N PRO A 121 6.16 -4.64 -12.97
CA PRO A 121 5.99 -5.42 -14.20
C PRO A 121 4.71 -6.26 -14.21
N LYS A 122 4.37 -6.86 -13.07
CA LYS A 122 3.17 -7.70 -12.93
C LYS A 122 1.89 -6.87 -12.88
N MET A 123 1.93 -5.69 -12.26
CA MET A 123 0.81 -4.74 -12.32
C MET A 123 0.49 -4.35 -13.76
N VAL A 124 1.49 -4.12 -14.61
CA VAL A 124 1.30 -3.83 -16.03
C VAL A 124 0.62 -4.99 -16.74
N SER A 125 1.13 -6.22 -16.56
CA SER A 125 0.55 -7.43 -17.17
C SER A 125 -0.91 -7.64 -16.76
N ALA A 126 -1.22 -7.52 -15.46
CA ALA A 126 -2.57 -7.65 -14.94
C ALA A 126 -3.49 -6.54 -15.47
N MET A 127 -3.05 -5.29 -15.47
CA MET A 127 -3.80 -4.14 -16.00
C MET A 127 -4.14 -4.34 -17.48
N GLN A 128 -3.17 -4.75 -18.30
CA GLN A 128 -3.40 -4.99 -19.73
C GLN A 128 -4.41 -6.11 -19.97
N ALA A 129 -4.33 -7.20 -19.19
CA ALA A 129 -5.29 -8.30 -19.27
C ALA A 129 -6.73 -7.83 -18.88
N ILE A 130 -6.86 -6.99 -17.85
CA ILE A 130 -8.14 -6.40 -17.44
C ILE A 130 -8.72 -5.51 -18.54
N LEU A 131 -7.89 -4.70 -19.21
CA LEU A 131 -8.33 -3.82 -20.28
C LEU A 131 -8.70 -4.58 -21.55
N ALA A 132 -7.97 -5.65 -21.88
CA ALA A 132 -8.26 -6.49 -23.04
C ALA A 132 -9.62 -7.20 -22.89
N ALA A 133 -9.97 -7.67 -21.69
CA ALA A 133 -11.23 -8.37 -21.43
C ALA A 133 -12.49 -7.46 -21.45
N ARG A 134 -12.33 -6.14 -21.60
CA ARG A 134 -13.44 -5.19 -21.73
C ARG A 134 -13.77 -4.85 -23.19
N LYS A 135 -12.96 -5.32 -24.13
CA LYS A 135 -13.21 -5.21 -25.57
C LYS A 135 -13.96 -6.45 -26.04
#